data_AF-A0A0D3ECX3-F1
#
_entry.id   AF-A0A0D3ECX3-F1
#
_cell.length_a   1.000
_cell.length_b   1.000
_cell.length_c   1.000
_cell.angle_alpha   90.00
_cell.angle_beta   90.00
_cell.angle_gamma   90.00
#
_symmetry.space_group_name_H-M   'P 1'
#
loop_
_entity.id
_entity.type
_entity.pdbx_description
1 polymer ?
#
loop_
_entity_poly.entity_id
_entity_poly.type
_entity_poly.pdbx_seq_one_letter_code
_entity_poly.pdbx_strand_id
1 'polypeptide(L)' 'MSGKSKGYGFVLFDSEEAAASALASMNNQLLEGRQIRVEYARPKGGLDQNKN' A
#
# COMPACT_ATOMS: atom_id res chain seq x y z
N MET A 1 -25.56 -8.60 -1.19
CA MET A 1 -24.16 -8.61 -1.67
C MET A 1 -23.46 -7.41 -1.05
N SER A 2 -22.56 -7.59 -0.08
CA SER A 2 -21.84 -6.44 0.49
C SER A 2 -20.37 -6.58 0.14
N GLY A 3 -19.97 -5.90 -0.94
CA GLY A 3 -18.56 -5.67 -1.30
C GLY A 3 -17.94 -4.71 -0.30
N LYS A 4 -17.72 -5.19 0.93
CA LYS A 4 -17.03 -4.41 1.96
C LYS A 4 -15.56 -4.28 1.56
N SER A 5 -15.12 -3.06 1.30
CA SER A 5 -13.71 -2.73 1.13
C SER A 5 -12.91 -3.24 2.31
N LYS A 6 -11.79 -3.92 2.05
CA LYS A 6 -10.94 -4.49 3.11
C LYS A 6 -10.17 -3.42 3.92
N GLY A 7 -10.31 -2.15 3.56
CA GLY A 7 -9.68 -1.03 4.27
C GLY A 7 -8.20 -0.84 3.98
N TYR A 8 -7.70 -1.42 2.89
CA TYR A 8 -6.32 -1.23 2.40
C TYR A 8 -6.29 -1.27 0.87
N GLY A 9 -5.24 -0.69 0.30
CA GLY A 9 -4.94 -0.70 -1.14
C GLY A 9 -3.43 -0.63 -1.37
N PHE A 10 -3.00 -0.92 -2.60
CA PHE A 10 -1.62 -0.78 -3.02
C PHE A 10 -1.54 0.28 -4.11
N VAL A 11 -0.49 1.09 -4.07
CA VAL A 11 -0.22 2.12 -5.07
C VAL A 11 1.17 1.86 -5.63
N LEU A 12 1.26 1.78 -6.96
CA LEU A 12 2.54 1.70 -7.67
C LEU A 12 2.95 3.12 -8.05
N PHE A 13 4.15 3.51 -7.64
CA PHE A 13 4.77 4.77 -8.06
C PHE A 13 5.77 4.49 -9.19
N ASP A 14 6.00 5.51 -10.01
CA ASP A 14 6.96 5.45 -11.12
C ASP A 14 8.41 5.39 -10.62
N SER A 15 8.70 6.09 -9.51
CA SER A 15 10.03 6.17 -8.90
C SER A 15 9.99 5.98 -7.39
N GLU A 16 11.11 5.52 -6.82
CA GLU A 16 11.27 5.39 -5.36
C GLU A 16 11.17 6.74 -4.65
N GLU A 17 11.68 7.81 -5.25
CA GLU A 17 11.61 9.18 -4.70
C GLU A 17 10.15 9.67 -4.54
N ALA A 18 9.29 9.32 -5.51
CA ALA A 18 7.87 9.62 -5.46
C ALA A 18 7.17 8.81 -4.35
N ALA A 19 7.55 7.53 -4.19
CA ALA A 19 7.05 6.68 -3.11
C ALA A 19 7.49 7.19 -1.72
N ALA A 20 8.74 7.63 -1.57
CA ALA A 20 9.28 8.18 -0.34
C ALA A 20 8.58 9.49 0.05
N SER A 21 8.37 10.38 -0.93
CA SER A 21 7.64 11.64 -0.73
C SER A 21 6.19 11.37 -0.31
N ALA A 22 5.51 10.43 -0.97
CA ALA A 22 4.17 10.03 -0.60
C ALA A 22 4.11 9.43 0.81
N LEU A 23 5.08 8.58 1.19
CA LEU A 23 5.15 8.01 2.53
C LEU A 23 5.34 9.10 3.58
N ALA A 24 6.26 10.06 3.36
CA ALA A 24 6.51 11.14 4.30
C ALA A 24 5.30 12.07 4.47
N SER A 25 4.59 12.39 3.38
CA SER A 25 3.47 13.33 3.43
C SER A 25 2.14 12.69 3.83
N MET A 26 1.88 11.43 3.44
CA MET A 26 0.58 10.77 3.61
C MET A 26 0.52 9.83 4.83
N ASN A 27 1.66 9.36 5.35
CA ASN A 27 1.66 8.48 6.52
C ASN A 27 1.12 9.23 7.74
N ASN A 28 0.11 8.66 8.41
CA ASN A 28 -0.63 9.26 9.52
C ASN A 28 -1.50 10.48 9.16
N GLN A 29 -1.80 10.72 7.88
CA GLN A 29 -2.79 11.73 7.55
C GLN A 29 -4.22 11.27 7.87
N LEU A 30 -5.10 12.25 8.11
CA LEU A 30 -6.52 12.03 8.30
C LEU A 30 -7.22 12.05 6.95
N LEU A 31 -7.60 10.88 6.44
CA LEU A 31 -8.36 10.73 5.20
C LEU A 31 -9.80 10.38 5.54
N GLU A 32 -10.76 11.23 5.17
CA GLU A 32 -12.20 11.02 5.42
C GLU A 32 -12.53 10.69 6.89
N GLY A 33 -11.82 11.33 7.84
CA GLY A 33 -12.01 11.11 9.27
C GLY A 33 -11.33 9.85 9.83
N ARG A 34 -10.55 9.13 9.01
CA ARG A 34 -9.75 7.98 9.44
C ARG A 34 -8.26 8.25 9.23
N GLN A 35 -7.46 8.02 10.26
CA GLN A 35 -6.00 8.10 10.13
C GLN A 35 -5.51 6.93 9.26
N ILE A 36 -4.81 7.25 8.17
CA ILE A 36 -4.24 6.26 7.26
C ILE A 36 -2.81 5.93 7.65
N ARG A 37 -2.39 4.70 7.35
CA ARG A 37 -1.00 4.26 7.47
C ARG A 37 -0.47 3.95 6.08
N VAL A 38 0.67 4.55 5.73
CA VAL A 38 1.35 4.32 4.46
C VAL A 38 2.68 3.65 4.75
N GLU A 39 2.96 2.56 4.05
CA GLU A 39 4.17 1.76 4.23
C GLU A 39 4.59 1.18 2.88
N TYR A 40 5.89 0.92 2.72
CA TYR A 40 6.39 0.20 1.56
C TYR A 40 5.75 -1.18 1.46
N ALA A 41 5.19 -1.47 0.28
CA ALA A 41 4.61 -2.77 0.01
C ALA A 41 5.69 -3.84 0.15
N ARG A 42 5.54 -4.72 1.13
CA ARG A 42 6.34 -5.93 1.21
C ARG A 42 5.80 -6.90 0.17
N PRO A 43 6.63 -7.40 -0.78
CA PRO A 43 6.20 -8.51 -1.62
C PRO A 43 5.81 -9.63 -0.67
N LYS A 44 4.54 -10.05 -0.74
CA LYS A 44 4.07 -11.19 0.04
C LYS A 44 4.79 -12.40 -0.52
N GLY A 45 5.82 -12.88 0.18
CA GLY A 45 6.60 -14.04 -0.27
C GLY A 45 5.66 -15.21 -0.61
N GLY A 46 5.82 -15.75 -1.82
CA GLY A 46 5.16 -16.98 -2.26
C GLY A 46 4.21 -16.83 -3.45
N LEU A 47 4.70 -16.38 -4.61
CA LEU A 47 4.40 -17.14 -5.82
C LEU A 47 5.48 -18.21 -5.91
N ASP A 48 5.24 -19.35 -5.27
CA ASP A 48 5.71 -20.63 -5.76
C ASP A 48 5.24 -20.77 -7.22
N GLN A 49 6.07 -20.36 -8.18
CA GLN A 49 5.97 -20.85 -9.54
C GLN A 49 7.18 -21.75 -9.79
N ASN A 50 6.99 -23.01 -9.37
CA ASN A 50 7.68 -24.21 -9.80
C ASN A 50 9.22 -24.19 -9.81
N LYS A 51 9.81 -25.00 -8.92
CA LYS A 51 11.10 -25.63 -9.18
C LYS A 51 10.96 -26.49 -10.44
N ASN A 52 11.89 -26.36 -11.37
CA ASN A 52 12.27 -27.45 -12.28
C ASN A 52 13.70 -27.86 -11.96
#